data_AF-A2TJJ1-F1
#
_entry.id   AF-A2TJJ1-F1
#
_cell.length_a   1.000
_cell.length_b   1.000
_cell.length_c   1.000
_cell.angle_alpha   90.00
_cell.angle_beta   90.00
_cell.angle_gamma   90.00
#
_symmetry.space_group_name_H-M   'P 1'
#
loop_
_entity.id
_entity.type
_entity.pdbx_description
1 polymer ?
#
loop_
_entity_poly.entity_id
_entity_poly.type
_entity_poly.pdbx_seq_one_letter_code
_entity_poly.pdbx_strand_id
1 'polypeptide(L)'
;QAVSGCEVGCAVLGNSAALVVGEVDQIRLQYGIFRIHQEVEPEKGSENAVITVPADLSAEERGRIQETAKKIYKALGCRGLAR
;
A
#
# COMPACT_ATOMS: atom_id res chain seq x y z
N GLN A 1 -13.96 -14.56 -0.16
CA GLN A 1 -13.84 -14.67 1.32
C GLN A 1 -13.13 -13.41 1.82
N ALA A 2 -13.37 -12.99 3.06
CA ALA A 2 -12.63 -11.88 3.65
C ALA A 2 -11.19 -12.29 3.98
N VAL A 3 -10.23 -11.36 3.82
CA VAL A 3 -8.83 -11.55 4.21
C VAL A 3 -8.60 -10.81 5.52
N SER A 4 -8.14 -11.53 6.55
CA SER A 4 -7.85 -10.94 7.86
C SER A 4 -6.50 -10.22 7.86
N GLY A 5 -6.44 -9.04 8.48
CA GLY A 5 -5.22 -8.25 8.63
C GLY A 5 -5.48 -6.75 8.46
N CYS A 6 -4.45 -6.01 8.08
CA CYS A 6 -4.52 -4.63 7.64
C CYS A 6 -4.07 -4.52 6.18
N GLU A 7 -4.45 -3.45 5.49
CA GLU A 7 -3.96 -3.19 4.14
C GLU A 7 -2.55 -2.60 4.22
N VAL A 8 -1.65 -3.08 3.37
CA VAL A 8 -0.32 -2.51 3.16
C VAL A 8 -0.11 -2.28 1.67
N GLY A 9 0.37 -1.11 1.30
CA GLY A 9 0.62 -0.72 -0.08
C GLY A 9 2.08 -0.37 -0.31
N CYS A 10 2.52 -0.53 -1.56
CA CYS A 10 3.87 -0.17 -1.98
C CYS A 10 3.80 0.41 -3.39
N ALA A 11 4.12 1.71 -3.51
CA ALA A 11 4.24 2.35 -4.81
C ALA A 11 5.50 1.83 -5.51
N VAL A 12 5.34 1.31 -6.73
CA VAL A 12 6.42 0.81 -7.58
C VAL A 12 6.56 1.72 -8.79
N LEU A 13 7.79 2.16 -9.07
CA LEU A 13 8.14 2.99 -10.21
C LEU A 13 9.28 2.33 -11.00
N GLY A 14 9.12 2.25 -12.32
CA GLY A 14 10.18 1.84 -13.23
C GLY A 14 9.73 0.81 -14.26
N ASN A 15 10.70 0.40 -15.06
CA ASN A 15 10.54 -0.57 -16.14
C ASN A 15 11.43 -1.78 -15.87
N SER A 16 10.85 -2.98 -15.91
CA SER A 16 11.42 -4.33 -15.87
C SER A 16 12.71 -4.55 -15.06
N ALA A 17 13.84 -3.99 -15.50
CA ALA A 17 15.17 -4.20 -14.93
C ALA A 17 15.49 -3.32 -13.70
N ALA A 18 14.90 -2.11 -13.61
CA ALA A 18 15.16 -1.18 -12.52
C ALA A 18 13.84 -0.70 -11.90
N LEU A 19 13.48 -1.30 -10.76
CA LEU A 19 12.30 -0.90 -9.99
C LEU A 19 12.74 -0.16 -8.73
N VAL A 20 12.26 1.06 -8.58
CA VAL A 20 12.32 1.85 -7.35
C VAL A 20 11.00 1.65 -6.61
N VAL A 21 11.06 1.55 -5.30
CA VAL A 21 9.89 1.41 -4.42
C VAL A 21 9.88 2.51 -3.39
N GLY A 22 8.68 3.03 -3.09
CA GLY A 22 8.47 3.94 -1.97
C GLY A 22 8.50 3.22 -0.62
N GLU A 23 8.40 4.01 0.45
CA GLU A 23 8.07 3.46 1.77
C GLU A 23 6.72 2.74 1.72
N VAL A 24 6.63 1.64 2.48
CA VAL A 24 5.37 0.89 2.61
C VAL A 24 4.39 1.74 3.43
N ASP A 25 3.16 1.87 2.96
CA ASP A 25 2.06 2.46 3.73
C ASP A 25 1.24 1.34 4.41
N GLN A 26 0.56 1.69 5.51
CA GLN A 26 -0.34 0.79 6.21
C GLN A 26 -1.65 1.50 6.49
N ILE A 27 -2.78 0.86 6.18
CA ILE A 27 -4.12 1.35 6.49
C ILE A 27 -4.74 0.45 7.55
N ARG A 28 -5.12 1.04 8.68
CA ARG A 28 -5.89 0.37 9.75
C ARG A 28 -7.28 0.95 9.80
N LEU A 29 -8.28 0.07 9.84
CA LEU A 29 -9.69 0.43 9.91
C LEU A 29 -10.22 0.18 11.32
N GLN A 30 -10.97 1.14 11.85
CA GLN A 30 -11.75 0.93 13.07
C GLN A 30 -13.01 0.11 12.77
N TYR A 31 -13.60 0.31 11.60
CA TYR A 31 -14.79 -0.39 11.09
C TYR A 31 -14.91 -0.22 9.57
N GLY A 32 -15.72 -1.04 8.91
CA GLY A 32 -16.03 -0.88 7.48
C GLY A 32 -14.87 -1.19 6.54
N ILE A 33 -14.68 -0.35 5.52
CA ILE A 33 -13.66 -0.48 4.46
C ILE A 33 -12.96 0.85 4.24
N PHE A 34 -11.76 0.84 3.64
CA PHE A 34 -11.10 2.08 3.22
C PHE A 34 -11.81 2.67 2.00
N ARG A 35 -12.36 3.88 2.14
CA ARG A 35 -13.15 4.53 1.10
C ARG A 35 -13.04 6.05 1.11
N ILE A 36 -11.84 6.58 1.34
CA ILE A 36 -11.61 8.01 1.59
C ILE A 36 -12.31 8.92 0.57
N HIS A 37 -12.25 8.65 -0.73
CA HIS A 37 -12.88 9.48 -1.76
C HIS A 37 -14.43 9.52 -1.73
N GLN A 38 -15.06 8.67 -0.92
CA GLN A 38 -16.51 8.63 -0.72
C GLN A 38 -16.93 9.31 0.60
N GLU A 39 -15.98 9.81 1.39
CA GLU A 39 -16.23 10.53 2.64
C GLU A 39 -16.53 12.02 2.37
N VAL A 40 -17.06 12.73 3.36
CA VAL A 40 -17.64 14.09 3.18
C VAL A 40 -16.56 15.13 2.89
N GLU A 41 -15.46 15.12 3.65
CA GLU A 41 -14.34 16.07 3.51
C GLU A 41 -13.00 15.30 3.51
N PRO A 42 -12.71 14.52 2.45
CA PRO A 42 -11.62 13.53 2.44
C PRO A 42 -10.22 14.11 2.66
N GLU A 43 -10.01 15.37 2.25
CA GLU A 43 -8.78 16.11 2.48
C GLU A 43 -8.52 16.47 3.94
N LYS A 44 -9.54 16.42 4.81
CA LYS A 44 -9.40 16.66 6.26
C LYS A 44 -9.08 15.41 7.06
N GLY A 45 -9.16 14.24 6.44
CA GLY A 45 -8.92 12.94 7.08
C GLY A 45 -10.08 11.97 6.89
N SER A 46 -9.85 10.71 7.27
CA SER A 46 -10.85 9.66 7.25
C SER A 46 -11.49 9.49 8.62
N GLU A 47 -12.78 9.22 8.66
CA GLU A 47 -13.55 8.93 9.88
C GLU A 47 -13.28 7.52 10.43
N ASN A 48 -12.88 6.57 9.57
CA ASN A 48 -12.73 5.16 9.94
C ASN A 48 -11.34 4.58 9.68
N ALA A 49 -10.48 5.27 8.94
CA ALA A 49 -9.17 4.77 8.54
C ALA A 49 -8.02 5.65 9.07
N VAL A 50 -6.94 5.00 9.52
CA VAL A 50 -5.67 5.67 9.81
C VAL A 50 -4.61 5.12 8.88
N ILE A 51 -3.90 6.02 8.19
CA ILE A 51 -2.80 5.68 7.28
C ILE A 51 -1.48 6.06 7.96
N THR A 52 -0.52 5.13 7.98
CA THR A 52 0.81 5.35 8.57
C THR A 52 1.91 5.08 7.54
N VAL A 53 2.83 6.04 7.39
CA VAL A 53 3.99 5.96 6.48
C VAL A 53 5.25 6.46 7.20
N PRO A 54 6.33 5.64 7.28
CA PRO A 54 6.38 4.23 6.93
C PRO A 54 5.41 3.40 7.78
N ALA A 55 4.95 2.26 7.25
CA ALA A 55 4.14 1.30 7.99
C ALA A 55 4.79 0.93 9.33
N ASP A 56 3.98 0.84 10.39
CA ASP A 56 4.43 0.48 11.74
C ASP A 56 4.70 -1.03 11.82
N LEU A 57 5.81 -1.43 11.20
CA LEU A 57 6.30 -2.78 11.03
C LEU A 57 7.83 -2.77 11.09
N SER A 58 8.41 -3.94 11.36
CA SER A 58 9.86 -4.12 11.31
C SER A 58 10.41 -3.72 9.93
N ALA A 59 11.66 -3.25 9.89
CA ALA A 59 12.33 -2.94 8.62
C ALA A 59 12.40 -4.19 7.70
N GLU A 60 12.53 -5.37 8.30
CA GLU A 60 12.51 -6.65 7.59
C GLU A 60 11.15 -6.91 6.92
N GLU A 61 10.03 -6.74 7.65
CA GLU A 61 8.68 -6.92 7.07
C GLU A 61 8.39 -5.90 5.97
N ARG A 62 8.77 -4.62 6.16
CA ARG A 62 8.65 -3.61 5.10
C ARG A 62 9.44 -4.01 3.86
N GLY A 63 10.66 -4.51 4.02
CA GLY A 63 11.46 -5.05 2.92
C GLY A 63 10.80 -6.25 2.23
N ARG A 64 10.21 -7.18 2.99
CA ARG A 64 9.47 -8.32 2.42
C ARG A 64 8.24 -7.87 1.62
N ILE A 65 7.52 -6.86 2.08
CA ILE A 65 6.37 -6.29 1.36
C ILE A 65 6.83 -5.64 0.05
N GLN A 66 7.89 -4.83 0.08
CA GLN A 66 8.47 -4.21 -1.12
C GLN A 66 8.90 -5.23 -2.17
N GLU A 67 9.58 -6.29 -1.77
CA GLU A 67 10.00 -7.36 -2.69
C GLU A 67 8.80 -8.15 -3.25
N THR A 68 7.75 -8.33 -2.45
CA THR A 68 6.51 -8.95 -2.91
C THR A 68 5.80 -8.06 -3.94
N ALA A 69 5.73 -6.75 -3.71
CA ALA A 69 5.18 -5.79 -4.66
C ALA A 69 5.94 -5.79 -5.99
N LYS A 70 7.29 -5.81 -5.96
CA LYS A 70 8.11 -5.95 -7.17
C LYS A 70 7.82 -7.25 -7.94
N LYS A 71 7.62 -8.38 -7.24
CA LYS A 71 7.27 -9.66 -7.87
C LYS A 71 5.91 -9.60 -8.54
N ILE A 72 4.89 -9.06 -7.87
CA ILE A 72 3.55 -8.87 -8.43
C ILE A 72 3.60 -7.96 -9.66
N TYR A 73 4.28 -6.81 -9.55
CA TYR A 73 4.45 -5.85 -10.63
C TYR A 73 5.07 -6.50 -11.89
N LYS A 74 6.11 -7.31 -11.71
CA LYS A 74 6.74 -8.07 -12.82
C LYS A 74 5.82 -9.14 -13.38
N ALA A 75 5.15 -9.91 -12.50
CA ALA A 75 4.27 -11.00 -12.91
C ALA A 75 3.06 -10.50 -13.74
N LEU A 76 2.57 -9.29 -13.46
CA LEU A 76 1.47 -8.66 -14.19
C LEU A 76 1.92 -7.88 -15.42
N GLY A 77 3.22 -7.84 -15.74
CA GLY A 77 3.75 -7.13 -16.90
C GLY A 77 3.65 -5.60 -16.79
N CYS A 78 3.62 -5.06 -15.57
CA CYS A 78 3.52 -3.63 -15.34
C CYS A 78 4.77 -2.88 -15.83
N ARG A 79 4.57 -1.61 -16.20
CA ARG A 79 5.60 -0.65 -16.63
C ARG A 79 5.21 0.77 -16.22
N GLY A 80 6.19 1.67 -16.12
CA GLY A 80 5.93 3.03 -15.63
C GLY A 80 5.72 3.06 -14.13
N LEU A 81 4.48 3.03 -13.67
CA LEU A 81 4.12 3.07 -12.25
C LEU A 81 2.87 2.24 -11.95
N ALA A 82 2.80 1.69 -10.73
CA ALA A 82 1.60 1.10 -10.18
C ALA A 82 1.63 1.17 -8.64
N ARG A 83 0.45 1.11 -8.04
CA ARG A 83 0.26 0.96 -6.59
C ARG A 83 -0.90 -0.01 -6.38
#